data_AF-A0A243P8N4-F1
#
_entry.id   AF-A0A243P8N4-F1
#
_cell.length_a   1.000
_cell.length_b   1.000
_cell.length_c   1.000
_cell.angle_alpha   90.00
_cell.angle_beta   90.00
_cell.angle_gamma   90.00
#
_symmetry.space_group_name_H-M   'P 1'
#
loop_
_entity.id
_entity.type
_entity.pdbx_description
1 polymer ?
#
loop_
_entity_poly.entity_id
_entity_poly.type
_entity_poly.pdbx_seq_one_letter_code
_entity_poly.pdbx_strand_id
1 'polypeptide(L)' 'MTPDKRAAIPAAPRKTLLQWIEFDDGDTIDFTPPACDARIQALHTRMLLDPENRTGEGPEPLEPPPSLRLPPLG' A
#
# COMPACT_ATOMS: atom_id res chain seq x y z
N MET A 1 -21.45 29.97 20.87
CA MET A 1 -21.17 28.59 20.45
C MET A 1 -19.67 28.38 20.59
N THR A 2 -19.22 27.79 21.69
CA THR A 2 -17.79 27.46 21.91
C THR A 2 -17.44 26.24 21.06
N PRO A 3 -16.27 26.20 20.40
CA PRO A 3 -15.87 25.03 19.64
C PRO A 3 -15.70 23.86 20.61
N ASP A 4 -16.40 22.77 20.33
CA ASP A 4 -16.23 21.49 21.03
C ASP A 4 -14.76 21.09 20.92
N LYS A 5 -14.05 21.12 22.04
CA LYS A 5 -12.65 20.71 22.14
C LYS A 5 -12.60 19.20 22.00
N ARG A 6 -12.60 18.71 20.76
CA ARG A 6 -12.47 17.28 20.43
C ARG A 6 -11.28 16.71 21.21
N ALA A 7 -11.53 15.67 22.00
CA ALA A 7 -10.49 14.98 22.75
C ALA A 7 -9.40 14.52 21.77
N ALA A 8 -8.13 14.76 22.12
CA ALA A 8 -7.02 14.29 21.32
C ALA A 8 -7.01 12.75 21.31
N ILE A 9 -6.88 12.15 20.13
CA ILE A 9 -6.69 10.70 20.01
C ILE A 9 -5.35 10.38 20.68
N PRO A 10 -5.32 9.48 21.68
CA PRO A 10 -4.08 9.11 22.34
C PRO A 10 -3.14 8.46 21.32
N ALA A 11 -1.85 8.71 21.47
CA ALA A 11 -0.85 8.04 20.63
C ALA A 11 -1.00 6.52 20.83
N ALA A 12 -1.20 5.80 19.72
CA ALA A 12 -1.18 4.34 19.76
C ALA A 12 0.18 3.86 20.30
N PRO A 13 0.21 2.78 21.08
CA PRO A 13 1.47 2.18 21.53
C PRO A 13 2.29 1.76 20.30
N ARG A 14 3.54 2.24 20.24
CA ARG A 14 4.48 1.92 19.16
C ARG A 14 5.44 0.84 19.64
N LYS A 15 5.65 -0.18 18.82
CA LYS A 15 6.72 -1.16 19.06
C LYS A 15 8.09 -0.51 18.87
N THR A 16 9.05 -0.91 19.68
CA THR A 16 10.47 -0.55 19.51
C THR A 16 11.05 -1.30 18.32
N LEU A 17 12.18 -0.82 17.75
CA LEU A 17 12.84 -1.50 16.63
C LEU A 17 13.15 -2.97 16.94
N LEU A 18 13.61 -3.28 18.16
CA LEU A 18 13.86 -4.65 18.60
C LEU A 18 12.57 -5.49 18.60
N GLN A 19 11.45 -4.92 19.04
CA GLN A 19 10.16 -5.59 19.01
C GLN A 19 9.65 -5.82 17.58
N TRP A 20 9.91 -4.92 16.63
CA TRP A 20 9.57 -5.15 15.22
C TRP A 20 10.38 -6.28 14.59
N ILE A 21 11.62 -6.47 15.05
CA ILE A 21 12.51 -7.53 14.55
C ILE A 21 12.15 -8.88 15.19
N GLU A 22 11.80 -8.88 16.47
CA GLU A 22 11.53 -10.10 17.25
C GLU A 22 10.12 -10.64 17.05
N PHE A 23 9.13 -9.77 16.83
CA PHE A 23 7.73 -10.14 16.68
C PHE A 23 7.28 -9.95 15.24
N ASP A 24 7.00 -11.07 14.55
CA ASP A 24 6.29 -11.06 13.28
C ASP A 24 4.78 -10.86 13.53
N ASP A 25 4.35 -9.60 13.67
CA ASP A 25 2.93 -9.27 13.75
C ASP A 25 2.26 -9.21 12.37
N GLY A 26 3.03 -9.42 11.29
CA GLY A 26 2.66 -9.01 9.94
C GLY A 26 2.02 -10.11 9.10
N ASP A 27 2.36 -11.37 9.36
CA ASP A 27 1.91 -12.50 8.54
C ASP A 27 0.84 -13.35 9.23
N THR A 28 -0.20 -12.69 9.76
CA THR A 28 -1.41 -13.43 10.11
C THR A 28 -2.05 -13.94 8.81
N ILE A 29 -2.04 -15.27 8.61
CA ILE A 29 -2.78 -15.99 7.56
C ILE A 29 -4.28 -15.68 7.52
N ASP A 30 -4.79 -14.94 8.52
CA ASP A 30 -6.17 -14.49 8.63
C ASP A 30 -6.50 -13.24 7.80
N PHE A 31 -5.55 -12.70 7.02
CA PHE A 31 -5.85 -11.58 6.12
C PHE A 31 -6.83 -12.03 5.02
N THR A 32 -8.09 -11.70 5.24
CA THR A 32 -9.12 -11.81 4.21
C THR A 32 -9.17 -10.48 3.46
N PRO A 33 -8.77 -10.41 2.19
CA PRO A 33 -8.91 -9.18 1.43
C PRO A 33 -10.39 -8.77 1.40
N PRO A 34 -10.70 -7.46 1.41
CA PRO A 34 -12.08 -7.00 1.31
C PRO A 34 -12.73 -7.58 0.04
N ALA A 35 -14.00 -7.98 0.14
CA ALA A 35 -14.74 -8.49 -1.00
C ALA A 35 -14.73 -7.44 -2.12
N CYS A 36 -14.13 -7.80 -3.25
CA CYS A 36 -14.12 -6.97 -4.44
C CYS A 36 -15.39 -7.27 -5.26
N ASP A 37 -15.99 -6.25 -5.87
CA ASP A 37 -17.08 -6.45 -6.83
C ASP A 37 -16.55 -7.30 -8.00
N ALA A 38 -17.29 -8.36 -8.37
CA ALA A 38 -16.95 -9.25 -9.48
C ALA A 38 -16.69 -8.49 -10.79
N ARG A 39 -17.37 -7.35 -11.01
CA ARG A 39 -17.13 -6.48 -12.17
C ARG A 39 -15.75 -5.81 -12.10
N ILE A 40 -15.35 -5.35 -10.91
CA ILE A 40 -14.04 -4.72 -10.68
C ILE A 40 -12.94 -5.77 -10.80
N GLN A 41 -13.16 -6.98 -10.29
CA GLN A 41 -12.24 -8.10 -10.43
C GLN A 41 -12.05 -8.50 -11.90
N ALA A 42 -13.15 -8.60 -12.67
CA ALA A 42 -13.10 -8.88 -14.10
C ALA A 42 -12.37 -7.78 -14.90
N LEU A 43 -12.55 -6.51 -14.53
CA LEU A 43 -11.81 -5.39 -15.12
C LEU A 43 -10.31 -5.52 -14.83
N HIS A 44 -9.94 -5.77 -13.58
CA HIS A 44 -8.54 -5.91 -13.17
C HIS A 44 -7.84 -7.07 -13.92
N THR A 45 -8.50 -8.22 -14.04
CA THR A 45 -7.98 -9.36 -14.81
C THR A 45 -7.77 -9.02 -16.29
N ARG A 46 -8.66 -8.22 -16.89
CA ARG A 46 -8.52 -7.76 -18.27
C ARG A 46 -7.38 -6.75 -18.45
N MET A 47 -7.03 -5.99 -17.43
CA MET A 47 -5.90 -5.05 -17.45
C MET A 47 -4.55 -5.75 -17.23
N LEU A 48 -4.55 -6.89 -16.52
CA LEU A 48 -3.35 -7.65 -16.19
C LEU A 48 -2.84 -8.58 -17.31
N LEU A 49 -3.66 -8.88 -18.31
CA LEU A 49 -3.31 -9.77 -19.42
C LEU A 49 -3.09 -8.92 -20.68
N ASP A 50 -1.85 -8.75 -21.13
CA ASP A 50 -1.23 -9.71 -22.05
C ASP A 50 0.19 -10.15 -21.61
N PRO A 51 0.36 -11.36 -21.06
CA PRO A 51 1.68 -11.89 -20.71
C PRO A 51 2.44 -12.46 -21.91
N GLU A 52 1.80 -12.71 -23.06
CA GLU A 52 2.44 -13.27 -24.28
C GLU A 52 2.83 -12.17 -25.30
N ASN A 53 2.29 -10.96 -25.18
CA ASN A 53 2.77 -9.76 -25.90
C ASN A 53 3.95 -9.09 -25.19
N ARG A 54 4.42 -9.65 -24.06
CA ARG A 54 5.67 -9.25 -23.43
C ARG A 54 6.81 -10.00 -24.08
N THR A 55 7.33 -9.43 -25.16
CA THR A 55 8.64 -9.77 -25.71
C THR A 55 9.71 -9.46 -24.66
N GLY A 56 9.91 -10.32 -23.67
CA GLY A 56 11.07 -10.36 -22.76
C GLY A 56 11.30 -9.18 -21.79
N GLU A 57 10.66 -8.03 -21.96
CA GLU A 57 10.80 -6.89 -21.05
C GLU A 57 9.67 -6.87 -20.02
N GLY A 58 10.05 -6.83 -18.74
CA GLY A 58 9.12 -6.50 -17.66
C GLY A 58 8.46 -5.14 -17.91
N PRO A 59 7.31 -4.84 -17.28
CA PRO A 59 6.69 -3.53 -17.40
C PRO A 59 7.73 -2.45 -17.04
N GLU A 60 7.93 -1.50 -17.96
CA GLU A 60 8.83 -0.36 -17.73
C GLU A 60 8.38 0.39 -16.45
N PRO A 61 9.31 0.75 -15.55
CA PRO A 61 8.98 1.55 -14.40
C PRO A 61 8.30 2.85 -14.83
N LEU A 62 7.16 3.18 -14.22
CA LEU A 62 6.53 4.48 -14.45
C LEU A 62 7.48 5.58 -14.02
N GLU A 63 7.79 6.50 -14.92
CA GLU A 63 8.56 7.69 -14.56
C GLU A 63 7.79 8.53 -13.52
N PRO A 64 8.48 9.06 -12.50
CA PRO A 64 7.84 9.93 -11.53
C PRO A 64 7.34 11.21 -12.25
N PRO A 65 6.16 11.73 -11.87
CA PRO A 65 5.69 12.99 -12.44
C PRO A 65 6.71 14.11 -12.13
N PRO A 66 6.89 15.12 -13.01
CA PRO A 66 7.90 16.16 -12.84
C PRO A 66 7.81 16.95 -11.52
N SER A 67 6.64 16.94 -10.89
CA SER A 67 6.35 17.54 -9.58
C SER A 67 6.84 16.72 -8.39
N LEU A 68 7.13 15.43 -8.57
CA LEU A 68 7.60 14.52 -7.52
C LEU A 68 9.14 14.48 -7.53
N ARG A 69 9.74 15.61 -7.14
CA ARG A 69 11.18 15.69 -6.94
C ARG A 69 11.53 15.07 -5.60
N LEU A 70 12.18 13.91 -5.62
CA LEU A 70 12.74 13.31 -4.41
C LEU A 70 13.90 14.20 -3.91
N PRO A 71 14.00 14.44 -2.59
CA PRO A 71 15.17 15.11 -2.03
C PRO A 71 16.43 14.27 -2.27
N PRO A 72 17.62 14.89 -2.39
CA PRO A 72 18.86 14.14 -2.53
C PRO A 72 19.06 13.21 -1.33
N LEU A 73 19.49 11.98 -1.61
CA LEU A 73 20.00 11.08 -0.58
C LEU A 73 21.37 11.66 -0.17
N GLY A 74 21.43 12.22 1.03
CA GLY A 74 22.60 12.89 1.58
C GLY A 74 23.80 11.98 1.81
#